data_AF-A0A822C954-F1
#
_entry.id   AF-A0A822C954-F1
#
_cell.length_a   1.000
_cell.length_b   1.000
_cell.length_c   1.000
_cell.angle_alpha   90.00
_cell.angle_beta   90.00
_cell.angle_gamma   90.00
#
_symmetry.space_group_name_H-M   'P 1'
#
loop_
_entity.id
_entity.type
_entity.pdbx_description
1 polymer ?
#
loop_
_entity_poly.entity_id
_entity_poly.type
_entity_poly.pdbx_seq_one_letter_code
_entity_poly.pdbx_strand_id
1 'polypeptide(L)'
;MYSLQIIPLAYVLFIGKNTDDYSSLFEQLLLHYDYEPEPILVDFESATLKSTKTMFPEAIQTVQSLGLQNKYTNDDKFRINVKKLNGLVFVPVGDVLKAYSSLVNDFDDEDYLLLDCSRHGKPRFSLQLWNIYDRVIQDLPRSNNAIDGWHHAFNNRVSIKHPSITKLAKCILREQARFEIDIARLRA
;
A
#
# COMPACT_ATOMS: atom_id res chain seq x y z
N MET A 1 -21.10 -3.05 -4.72
CA MET A 1 -19.75 -3.07 -4.12
C MET A 1 -19.31 -4.52 -4.09
N TYR A 2 -18.52 -4.95 -5.07
CA TYR A 2 -18.01 -6.32 -5.08
C TYR A 2 -17.12 -6.52 -3.85
N SER A 3 -17.44 -7.51 -3.00
CA SER A 3 -16.49 -7.87 -1.95
C SER A 3 -15.32 -8.55 -2.64
N LEU A 4 -14.15 -7.92 -2.59
CA LEU A 4 -12.92 -8.54 -3.08
C LEU A 4 -12.71 -9.87 -2.34
N GLN A 5 -12.94 -10.96 -3.05
CA GLN A 5 -12.79 -12.29 -2.49
C GLN A 5 -11.34 -12.70 -2.65
N ILE A 6 -10.62 -12.69 -1.54
CA ILE A 6 -9.22 -13.10 -1.49
C ILE A 6 -9.18 -14.61 -1.27
N ILE A 7 -8.43 -15.29 -2.14
CA ILE A 7 -8.18 -16.72 -2.05
C ILE A 7 -6.65 -16.90 -1.96
N PRO A 8 -6.13 -17.41 -0.83
CA PRO A 8 -4.72 -17.75 -0.73
C PRO A 8 -4.35 -18.83 -1.75
N LEU A 9 -3.37 -18.54 -2.60
CA LEU A 9 -2.87 -19.48 -3.61
C LEU A 9 -1.75 -20.37 -3.05
N ALA A 10 -0.85 -19.79 -2.24
CA ALA A 10 0.28 -20.48 -1.66
C ALA A 10 0.56 -19.95 -0.25
N TYR A 11 0.99 -20.86 0.64
CA TYR A 11 1.51 -20.51 1.96
C TYR A 11 3.00 -20.81 1.98
N VAL A 12 3.80 -19.81 2.33
CA VAL A 12 5.26 -19.89 2.26
C VAL A 12 5.85 -19.65 3.64
N LEU A 13 6.66 -20.60 4.12
CA LEU A 13 7.40 -20.46 5.37
C LEU A 13 8.83 -20.03 5.06
N PHE A 14 9.08 -18.75 5.25
CA PHE A 14 10.39 -18.15 5.06
C PHE A 14 11.27 -18.29 6.31
N ILE A 15 12.52 -18.73 6.13
CA ILE A 15 13.56 -18.67 7.16
C ILE A 15 14.22 -17.27 7.16
N GLY A 16 14.42 -16.68 5.97
CA GLY A 16 14.90 -15.32 5.76
C GLY A 16 13.90 -14.44 5.01
N LYS A 17 14.12 -13.12 4.99
CA LYS A 17 13.32 -12.16 4.22
C LYS A 17 14.21 -11.35 3.27
N ASN A 18 15.12 -12.03 2.57
CA ASN A 18 16.03 -11.39 1.63
C ASN A 18 15.56 -11.56 0.18
N THR A 19 16.22 -10.86 -0.75
CA THR A 19 15.86 -10.89 -2.17
C THR A 19 15.91 -12.30 -2.76
N ASP A 20 16.90 -13.11 -2.40
CA ASP A 20 17.09 -14.45 -2.94
C ASP A 20 15.96 -15.40 -2.51
N ASP A 21 15.49 -15.27 -1.27
CA ASP A 21 14.34 -16.01 -0.75
C ASP A 21 13.08 -15.72 -1.59
N TYR A 22 12.80 -14.45 -1.85
CA TYR A 22 11.63 -14.06 -2.65
C TYR A 22 11.78 -14.44 -4.13
N SER A 23 12.97 -14.29 -4.72
CA SER A 23 13.24 -14.72 -6.11
C SER A 23 12.98 -16.21 -6.28
N SER A 24 13.48 -17.04 -5.36
CA SER A 24 13.24 -18.48 -5.38
C SER A 24 11.75 -18.82 -5.26
N LEU A 25 10.99 -18.11 -4.42
CA LEU A 25 9.54 -18.26 -4.37
C LEU A 25 8.89 -17.96 -5.72
N PHE A 26 9.21 -16.83 -6.34
CA PHE A 26 8.59 -16.45 -7.62
C PHE A 26 8.94 -17.43 -8.73
N GLU A 27 10.19 -17.90 -8.80
CA GLU A 27 10.60 -18.97 -9.72
C GLU A 27 9.77 -20.24 -9.52
N GLN A 28 9.58 -20.70 -8.27
CA GLN A 28 8.78 -21.88 -7.98
C GLN A 28 7.30 -21.68 -8.36
N LEU A 29 6.74 -20.49 -8.13
CA LEU A 29 5.37 -20.17 -8.52
C LEU A 29 5.20 -20.19 -10.04
N LEU A 30 6.11 -19.56 -10.79
CA LEU A 30 6.09 -19.53 -12.25
C LEU A 30 6.30 -20.92 -12.88
N LEU A 31 7.04 -21.82 -12.21
CA LEU A 31 7.20 -23.20 -12.64
C LEU A 31 5.94 -24.05 -12.45
N HIS A 32 5.15 -23.78 -11.40
CA HIS A 32 3.98 -24.59 -11.05
C HIS A 32 2.66 -24.07 -11.64
N TYR A 33 2.61 -22.77 -11.95
CA TYR A 33 1.43 -22.13 -12.49
C TYR A 33 1.80 -21.44 -13.80
N ASP A 34 1.18 -21.89 -14.89
CA ASP A 34 1.23 -21.24 -16.19
C ASP A 34 0.34 -19.99 -16.17
N TYR A 35 0.80 -18.98 -15.43
CA TYR A 35 0.05 -17.76 -15.15
C TYR A 35 0.99 -16.56 -15.11
N GLU A 36 0.69 -15.56 -15.94
CA GLU A 36 1.33 -14.24 -15.91
C GLU A 36 0.46 -13.28 -15.10
N PRO A 37 0.84 -12.95 -13.84
CA PRO A 37 0.03 -12.09 -13.00
C PRO A 37 0.09 -10.63 -13.46
N GLU A 38 -1.04 -10.08 -13.94
CA GLU A 38 -1.22 -8.64 -14.14
C GLU A 38 -2.44 -8.11 -13.36
N PRO A 39 -2.31 -7.14 -12.43
CA PRO A 39 -1.11 -6.59 -11.78
C PRO A 39 -0.86 -7.18 -10.37
N ILE A 40 0.42 -7.28 -9.99
CA ILE A 40 0.85 -7.68 -8.64
C ILE A 40 0.61 -6.52 -7.67
N LEU A 41 -0.10 -6.80 -6.57
CA LEU A 41 -0.21 -5.90 -5.42
C LEU A 41 0.58 -6.50 -4.25
N VAL A 42 1.61 -5.79 -3.82
CA VAL A 42 2.42 -6.09 -2.63
C VAL A 42 2.09 -5.09 -1.55
N ASP A 43 2.28 -5.46 -0.27
CA ASP A 43 1.94 -4.64 0.90
C ASP A 43 2.53 -3.22 0.81
N PHE A 44 1.69 -2.32 0.31
CA PHE A 44 1.96 -0.90 0.11
C PHE A 44 0.75 -0.08 0.60
N GLU A 45 0.01 -0.53 1.60
CA GLU A 45 -1.06 0.29 2.21
C GLU A 45 -0.53 1.28 3.24
N SER A 46 0.57 0.91 3.89
CA SER A 46 1.49 1.92 4.40
C SER A 46 1.91 2.90 3.31
N ALA A 47 1.90 2.57 2.03
CA ALA A 47 2.52 3.34 0.95
C ALA A 47 1.78 4.53 0.42
N THR A 48 0.51 4.80 0.72
CA THR A 48 0.04 6.17 0.47
C THR A 48 0.69 7.08 1.51
N LEU A 49 0.49 6.81 2.81
CA LEU A 49 1.16 7.53 3.89
C LEU A 49 2.70 7.46 3.85
N LYS A 50 3.27 6.34 3.42
CA LYS A 50 4.71 6.04 3.35
C LYS A 50 5.28 6.50 2.02
N SER A 51 4.57 6.47 0.89
CA SER A 51 5.07 7.13 -0.34
C SER A 51 5.01 8.64 -0.16
N THR A 52 3.93 9.20 0.39
CA THR A 52 3.91 10.63 0.69
C THR A 52 4.99 10.99 1.73
N LYS A 53 5.23 10.15 2.75
CA LYS A 53 6.38 10.32 3.68
C LYS A 53 7.74 10.02 3.05
N THR A 54 7.85 9.24 1.97
CA THR A 54 9.16 8.88 1.39
C THR A 54 9.53 9.78 0.23
N MET A 55 8.55 10.22 -0.56
CA MET A 55 8.69 11.24 -1.58
C MET A 55 8.81 12.62 -0.98
N PHE A 56 8.05 12.87 0.09
CA PHE A 56 8.03 14.15 0.77
C PHE A 56 8.32 13.97 2.28
N PRO A 57 9.49 13.44 2.65
CA PRO A 57 9.85 13.18 4.06
C PRO A 57 9.91 14.44 4.90
N GLU A 58 10.16 15.59 4.29
CA GLU A 58 10.19 16.89 4.96
C GLU A 58 8.80 17.54 4.98
N ALA A 59 7.95 17.31 3.96
CA ALA A 59 6.53 17.68 3.95
C ALA A 59 5.69 16.92 4.98
N ILE A 60 6.14 15.72 5.32
CA ILE A 60 5.56 14.89 6.38
C ILE A 60 6.62 14.59 7.45
N GLN A 61 7.52 15.55 7.72
CA GLN A 61 7.74 15.82 9.13
C GLN A 61 6.40 16.34 9.61
N THR A 62 5.63 15.43 10.21
CA THR A 62 4.26 15.64 10.65
C THR A 62 4.01 17.10 10.99
N VAL A 63 2.87 17.65 10.57
CA VAL A 63 2.30 18.89 11.12
C VAL A 63 2.55 19.00 12.65
N GLN A 64 2.61 17.85 13.34
CA GLN A 64 3.07 17.71 14.71
C GLN A 64 4.52 18.10 15.03
N SER A 65 5.52 17.63 14.30
CA SER A 65 6.94 17.92 14.53
C SER A 65 7.35 19.33 14.11
N LEU A 66 6.62 19.95 13.17
CA LEU A 66 6.84 21.33 12.74
C LEU A 66 6.04 22.36 13.56
N GLY A 67 5.29 21.94 14.60
CA GLY A 67 4.46 22.83 15.42
C GLY A 67 3.21 23.38 14.70
N LEU A 68 2.91 22.91 13.49
CA LEU A 68 1.82 23.37 12.63
C LEU A 68 0.46 22.75 12.99
N GLN A 69 0.33 22.00 14.09
CA GLN A 69 -0.92 21.33 14.52
C GLN A 69 -2.07 22.30 14.69
N ASN A 70 -1.77 23.42 15.33
CA ASN A 70 -2.75 24.49 15.54
C ASN A 70 -3.16 25.10 14.20
N LYS A 71 -2.23 25.28 13.26
CA LYS A 71 -2.54 25.78 11.92
C LYS A 71 -3.40 24.78 11.14
N TYR A 72 -3.05 23.50 11.11
CA TYR A 72 -3.87 22.46 10.48
C TYR A 72 -5.29 22.35 11.06
N THR A 73 -5.43 22.56 12.37
CA THR A 73 -6.73 22.49 13.04
C THR A 73 -7.59 23.72 12.75
N ASN A 74 -6.98 24.90 12.77
CA ASN A 74 -7.70 26.18 12.72
C ASN A 74 -7.73 26.85 11.34
N ASP A 75 -6.90 26.40 10.39
CA ASP A 75 -6.83 26.93 9.02
C ASP A 75 -7.32 25.87 8.02
N ASP A 76 -8.52 26.13 7.51
CA ASP A 76 -9.18 25.27 6.53
C ASP A 76 -8.46 25.25 5.17
N LYS A 77 -7.92 26.39 4.72
CA LYS A 77 -7.22 26.52 3.43
C LYS A 77 -5.95 25.68 3.46
N PHE A 78 -5.15 25.83 4.52
CA PHE A 78 -3.94 25.05 4.74
C PHE A 78 -4.24 23.55 4.85
N ARG A 79 -5.26 23.17 5.63
CA ARG A 79 -5.67 21.76 5.76
C ARG A 79 -6.10 21.15 4.43
N ILE A 80 -6.85 21.89 3.62
CA ILE A 80 -7.26 21.45 2.28
C ILE A 80 -6.04 21.26 1.39
N ASN A 81 -5.11 22.21 1.36
CA ASN A 81 -3.91 22.13 0.53
C ASN A 81 -3.02 20.93 0.92
N VAL A 82 -2.84 20.66 2.22
CA VAL A 82 -2.16 19.44 2.69
C VAL A 82 -2.89 18.18 2.24
N LYS A 83 -4.24 18.16 2.27
CA LYS A 83 -5.01 17.02 1.76
C LYS A 83 -4.90 16.84 0.24
N LYS A 84 -4.77 17.93 -0.53
CA LYS A 84 -4.56 17.86 -1.99
C LYS A 84 -3.26 17.15 -2.35
N LEU A 85 -2.22 17.21 -1.52
CA LEU A 85 -0.98 16.45 -1.73
C LEU A 85 -1.23 14.93 -1.76
N ASN A 86 -2.13 14.42 -0.93
CA ASN A 86 -2.55 13.01 -0.99
C ASN A 86 -3.29 12.68 -2.30
N GLY A 87 -3.88 13.69 -2.94
CA GLY A 87 -4.58 13.56 -4.22
C GLY A 87 -3.65 13.29 -5.41
N LEU A 88 -2.36 13.59 -5.30
CA LEU A 88 -1.39 13.41 -6.39
C LEU A 88 -1.24 11.95 -6.85
N VAL A 89 -1.54 11.00 -5.97
CA VAL A 89 -1.55 9.56 -6.26
C VAL A 89 -2.58 9.18 -7.32
N PHE A 90 -3.61 10.01 -7.49
CA PHE A 90 -4.70 9.82 -8.45
C PHE A 90 -4.54 10.66 -9.71
N VAL A 91 -3.41 11.35 -9.90
CA VAL A 91 -3.14 12.12 -11.12
C VAL A 91 -2.41 11.21 -12.11
N PRO A 92 -2.70 11.24 -13.42
CA PRO A 92 -1.92 10.50 -14.42
C PRO A 92 -0.42 10.77 -14.25
N VAL A 93 0.42 9.74 -14.36
CA VAL A 93 1.87 9.82 -14.08
C VAL A 93 2.55 10.99 -14.81
N GLY A 94 2.19 11.25 -16.06
CA GLY A 94 2.74 12.36 -16.86
C GLY A 94 2.37 13.76 -16.35
N ASP A 95 1.25 13.89 -15.63
CA ASP A 95 0.72 15.16 -15.14
C ASP A 95 1.06 15.42 -13.66
N VAL A 96 1.59 14.43 -12.94
CA VAL A 96 1.91 14.53 -11.51
C VAL A 96 2.79 15.74 -11.20
N LEU A 97 3.84 15.97 -12.00
CA LEU A 97 4.77 17.08 -11.77
C LEU A 97 4.07 18.44 -11.97
N LYS A 98 3.23 18.55 -13.00
CA LYS A 98 2.46 19.77 -13.28
C LYS A 98 1.43 20.05 -12.18
N ALA A 99 0.74 19.01 -11.72
CA ALA A 99 -0.20 19.10 -10.61
C ALA A 99 0.52 19.51 -9.31
N TYR A 100 1.68 18.92 -9.03
CA TYR A 100 2.52 19.29 -7.89
C TYR A 100 2.96 20.75 -7.95
N SER A 101 3.51 21.23 -9.07
CA SER A 101 3.89 22.63 -9.24
C SER A 101 2.72 23.59 -9.05
N SER A 102 1.52 23.21 -9.49
CA SER A 102 0.31 24.00 -9.28
C SER A 102 -0.08 24.05 -7.80
N LEU A 103 0.02 22.91 -7.09
CA LEU A 103 -0.26 22.84 -5.65
C LEU A 103 0.72 23.66 -4.83
N VAL A 104 2.00 23.68 -5.18
CA VAL A 104 3.02 24.48 -4.48
C VAL A 104 2.62 25.96 -4.47
N ASN A 105 2.05 26.48 -5.55
CA ASN A 105 1.58 27.87 -5.64
C ASN A 105 0.35 28.16 -4.77
N ASP A 106 -0.38 27.14 -4.31
CA ASP A 106 -1.52 27.30 -3.42
C ASP A 106 -1.10 27.49 -1.94
N PHE A 107 0.15 27.17 -1.59
CA PHE A 107 0.70 27.37 -0.25
C PHE A 107 1.30 28.77 -0.11
N ASP A 108 1.15 29.36 1.07
CA ASP A 108 1.75 30.66 1.38
C ASP A 108 3.27 30.47 1.63
N ASP A 109 4.09 31.52 1.42
CA ASP A 109 5.56 31.43 1.48
C ASP A 109 6.11 30.87 2.81
N GLU A 110 5.40 31.08 3.92
CA GLU A 110 5.80 30.54 5.24
C GLU A 110 5.51 29.04 5.40
N ASP A 111 4.61 28.47 4.58
CA ASP A 111 4.30 27.05 4.55
C ASP A 111 5.22 26.27 3.61
N TYR A 112 6.13 26.96 2.91
CA TYR A 112 7.08 26.36 1.97
C TYR A 112 8.02 25.34 2.63
N LEU A 113 8.19 25.41 3.96
CA LEU A 113 8.91 24.39 4.75
C LEU A 113 8.26 23.00 4.65
N LEU A 114 6.94 22.92 4.46
CA LEU A 114 6.24 21.67 4.14
C LEU A 114 6.43 21.25 2.69
N LEU A 115 6.99 22.07 1.82
CA LEU A 115 7.17 21.79 0.40
C LEU A 115 8.66 21.67 0.01
N ASP A 116 9.57 21.81 0.98
CA ASP A 116 11.02 21.88 0.75
C ASP A 116 11.65 20.56 0.25
N CYS A 117 10.82 19.52 0.11
CA CYS A 117 11.14 18.31 -0.67
C CYS A 117 11.50 18.61 -2.14
N SER A 118 11.17 19.81 -2.62
CA SER A 118 11.38 20.28 -4.00
C SER A 118 12.82 20.70 -4.31
N ARG A 119 13.67 21.01 -3.31
CA ARG A 119 15.07 21.44 -3.57
C ARG A 119 15.94 20.37 -4.24
N HIS A 120 15.53 19.11 -4.18
CA HIS A 120 16.25 17.99 -4.78
C HIS A 120 15.64 17.49 -6.10
N GLY A 121 14.53 18.08 -6.56
CA GLY A 121 13.98 17.94 -7.92
C GLY A 121 13.58 16.54 -8.38
N LYS A 122 13.75 15.50 -7.57
CA LYS A 122 13.46 14.11 -7.93
C LYS A 122 12.77 13.37 -6.81
N PRO A 123 11.66 12.68 -7.10
CA PRO A 123 11.00 11.84 -6.12
C PRO A 123 11.93 10.69 -5.71
N ARG A 124 11.91 10.33 -4.43
CA ARG A 124 12.75 9.24 -3.89
C ARG A 124 12.45 7.87 -4.51
N PHE A 125 11.24 7.70 -5.04
CA PHE A 125 10.82 6.52 -5.81
C PHE A 125 10.21 6.95 -7.14
N SER A 126 10.23 6.06 -8.14
CA SER A 126 9.62 6.33 -9.44
C SER A 126 8.12 6.58 -9.31
N LEU A 127 7.60 7.47 -10.16
CA LEU A 127 6.17 7.79 -10.21
C LEU A 127 5.31 6.54 -10.43
N GLN A 128 5.77 5.59 -11.25
CA GLN A 128 5.03 4.36 -11.54
C GLN A 128 4.83 3.47 -10.31
N LEU A 129 5.71 3.55 -9.30
CA LEU A 129 5.65 2.65 -8.14
C LEU A 129 4.54 3.02 -7.15
N TRP A 130 4.25 4.31 -7.01
CA TRP A 130 3.31 4.80 -6.00
C TRP A 130 2.01 5.34 -6.59
N ASN A 131 1.97 5.62 -7.90
CA ASN A 131 0.76 6.09 -8.54
C ASN A 131 -0.32 5.00 -8.57
N ILE A 132 -1.57 5.38 -8.28
CA ILE A 132 -2.71 4.45 -8.29
C ILE A 132 -3.78 4.84 -9.31
N TYR A 133 -3.51 5.81 -10.19
CA TYR A 133 -4.44 6.26 -11.22
C TYR A 133 -4.91 5.09 -12.08
N ASP A 134 -3.97 4.34 -12.68
CA ASP A 134 -4.31 3.22 -13.56
C ASP A 134 -5.10 2.13 -12.82
N ARG A 135 -4.78 1.87 -11.55
CA ARG A 135 -5.55 0.94 -10.70
C ARG A 135 -6.99 1.41 -10.49
N VAL A 136 -7.19 2.71 -10.28
CA VAL A 136 -8.54 3.27 -10.12
C VAL A 136 -9.34 3.18 -11.42
N ILE A 137 -8.72 3.51 -12.56
CA ILE A 137 -9.37 3.42 -13.87
C ILE A 137 -9.73 1.98 -14.23
N GLN A 138 -8.90 1.01 -13.84
CA GLN A 138 -9.12 -0.41 -14.07
C GLN A 138 -10.00 -1.10 -13.01
N ASP A 139 -10.61 -0.35 -12.08
CA ASP A 139 -11.40 -0.86 -10.94
C ASP A 139 -10.66 -1.94 -10.11
N LEU A 140 -9.34 -1.80 -10.02
CA LEU A 140 -8.49 -2.69 -9.26
C LEU A 140 -8.41 -2.29 -7.79
N PRO A 141 -8.04 -3.23 -6.89
CA PRO A 141 -7.80 -2.92 -5.49
C PRO A 141 -6.79 -1.78 -5.34
N ARG A 142 -7.22 -0.70 -4.70
CA ARG A 142 -6.39 0.47 -4.39
C ARG A 142 -5.37 0.20 -3.28
N SER A 143 -5.66 -0.78 -2.43
CA SER A 143 -4.87 -1.11 -1.26
C SER A 143 -5.07 -2.58 -0.86
N ASN A 144 -4.23 -3.08 0.03
CA ASN A 144 -4.26 -4.47 0.52
C ASN A 144 -5.18 -4.64 1.75
N ASN A 145 -6.02 -3.68 2.12
CA ASN A 145 -6.92 -3.67 3.30
C ASN A 145 -7.61 -5.02 3.56
N ALA A 146 -8.05 -5.69 2.49
CA ALA A 146 -8.71 -6.98 2.60
C ALA A 146 -7.73 -8.11 2.99
N ILE A 147 -6.47 -8.04 2.56
CA ILE A 147 -5.36 -8.90 2.99
C ILE A 147 -5.02 -8.60 4.46
N ASP A 148 -4.93 -7.33 4.86
CA ASP A 148 -4.68 -6.92 6.25
C ASP A 148 -5.80 -7.39 7.19
N GLY A 149 -7.06 -7.28 6.75
CA GLY A 149 -8.22 -7.83 7.44
C GLY A 149 -8.14 -9.35 7.58
N TRP A 150 -7.70 -10.05 6.54
CA TRP A 150 -7.47 -11.49 6.60
C TRP A 150 -6.32 -11.85 7.55
N HIS A 151 -5.18 -11.17 7.48
CA HIS A 151 -4.05 -11.36 8.39
C HIS A 151 -4.46 -11.16 9.85
N HIS A 152 -5.22 -10.11 10.14
CA HIS A 152 -5.74 -9.85 11.47
C HIS A 152 -6.67 -10.97 11.96
N ALA A 153 -7.60 -11.43 11.11
CA ALA A 153 -8.48 -12.54 11.44
C ALA A 153 -7.71 -13.86 11.64
N PHE A 154 -6.71 -14.14 10.80
CA PHE A 154 -5.88 -15.33 10.91
C PHE A 154 -5.02 -15.31 12.18
N ASN A 155 -4.37 -14.19 12.48
CA ASN A 155 -3.60 -14.02 13.71
C ASN A 155 -4.46 -14.23 14.96
N ASN A 156 -5.69 -13.71 14.94
CA ASN A 156 -6.65 -13.93 16.02
C ASN A 156 -7.06 -15.40 16.16
N ARG A 157 -7.19 -16.16 15.06
CA ARG A 157 -7.47 -17.61 15.08
C ARG A 157 -6.30 -18.46 15.57
N VAL A 158 -5.08 -18.11 15.18
CA VAL A 158 -3.86 -18.76 15.70
C VAL A 158 -3.72 -18.49 17.20
N SER A 159 -4.11 -17.28 17.63
CA SER A 159 -4.20 -16.79 19.01
C SER A 159 -2.89 -16.88 19.81
N ILE A 160 -1.75 -17.11 19.14
CA ILE A 160 -0.43 -17.25 19.75
C ILE A 160 0.59 -16.52 18.86
N LYS A 161 1.46 -15.70 19.46
CA LYS A 161 2.53 -14.97 18.74
C LYS A 161 3.59 -15.90 18.12
N HIS A 162 3.93 -17.00 18.81
CA HIS A 162 4.93 -17.97 18.37
C HIS A 162 4.35 -19.40 18.39
N PRO A 163 3.46 -19.75 17.44
CA PRO A 163 2.90 -21.09 17.36
C PRO A 163 3.99 -22.09 16.97
N SER A 164 3.90 -23.33 17.47
CA SER A 164 4.70 -24.42 16.92
C SER A 164 4.30 -24.67 15.46
N ILE A 165 5.23 -25.20 14.65
CA ILE A 165 4.98 -25.53 13.24
C ILE A 165 3.73 -26.41 13.11
N THR A 166 3.54 -27.39 14.00
CA THR A 166 2.36 -28.26 14.01
C THR A 166 1.06 -27.48 14.26
N LYS A 167 1.07 -26.50 15.16
CA LYS A 167 -0.11 -25.66 15.42
C LYS A 167 -0.40 -24.76 14.22
N LEU A 168 0.64 -24.15 13.65
CA LEU A 168 0.52 -23.29 12.47
C LEU A 168 -0.03 -24.07 11.27
N ALA A 169 0.53 -25.25 10.98
CA ALA A 169 0.06 -26.14 9.91
C ALA A 169 -1.41 -26.52 10.07
N LYS A 170 -1.85 -26.86 11.30
CA LYS A 170 -3.27 -27.14 11.58
C LYS A 170 -4.18 -25.93 11.31
N CYS A 171 -3.70 -24.71 11.58
CA CYS A 171 -4.47 -23.50 11.30
C CYS A 171 -4.54 -23.22 9.80
N ILE A 172 -3.41 -23.35 9.08
CA ILE A 172 -3.36 -23.21 7.61
C ILE A 172 -4.29 -24.21 6.93
N LEU A 173 -4.27 -25.49 7.34
CA LEU A 173 -5.16 -26.52 6.78
C LEU A 173 -6.65 -26.19 6.98
N ARG A 174 -7.01 -25.61 8.13
CA ARG A 174 -8.39 -25.18 8.39
C ARG A 174 -8.79 -23.99 7.50
N GLU A 175 -7.89 -23.04 7.28
CA GLU A 175 -8.13 -21.95 6.33
C GLU A 175 -8.28 -22.48 4.92
N GLN A 176 -7.39 -23.36 4.48
CA GLN A 176 -7.44 -23.99 3.17
C GLN A 176 -8.79 -24.67 2.92
N ALA A 177 -9.27 -25.48 3.87
CA ALA A 177 -10.58 -26.15 3.75
C ALA A 177 -11.75 -25.15 3.62
N ARG A 178 -11.66 -23.98 4.26
CA ARG A 178 -12.66 -22.92 4.10
C ARG A 178 -12.61 -22.33 2.69
N PHE A 179 -11.42 -22.04 2.19
CA PHE A 179 -11.25 -21.48 0.85
C PHE A 179 -11.67 -22.44 -0.26
N GLU A 180 -11.49 -23.75 -0.06
CA GLU A 180 -11.99 -24.76 -1.02
C GLU A 180 -13.51 -24.72 -1.16
N ILE A 181 -14.25 -24.52 -0.06
CA ILE A 181 -15.70 -24.33 -0.09
C ILE A 181 -16.06 -23.04 -0.86
N ASP A 182 -15.31 -21.97 -0.61
CA ASP A 182 -15.53 -20.68 -1.27
C ASP A 182 -15.21 -20.74 -2.78
N ILE A 183 -14.14 -21.44 -3.18
CA ILE A 183 -13.79 -21.72 -4.58
C ILE A 183 -14.90 -22.56 -5.25
N ALA A 184 -15.41 -23.59 -4.57
CA ALA A 184 -16.47 -24.44 -5.12
C ALA A 184 -17.75 -23.63 -5.40
N ARG A 185 -18.06 -22.64 -4.55
CA ARG A 185 -19.19 -21.71 -4.77
C ARG A 185 -18.99 -20.76 -5.95
N LEU A 186 -17.75 -20.35 -6.21
CA LEU A 186 -17.43 -19.48 -7.35
C LEU A 186 -17.44 -20.21 -8.70
N ARG A 187 -17.27 -21.54 -8.67
CA ARG A 187 -17.29 -22.40 -9.87
C ARG A 187 -18.68 -22.93 -10.22
N ALA A 188 -19.67 -22.75 -9.34
CA ALA A 188 -21.06 -23.17 -9.52
C ALA A 188 -21.89 -22.07 -10.18
#